data_AF-A0A6G1I1X1-F1
#
_entry.id   AF-A0A6G1I1X1-F1
#
_cell.length_a   1.000
_cell.length_b   1.000
_cell.length_c   1.000
_cell.angle_alpha   90.00
_cell.angle_beta   90.00
_cell.angle_gamma   90.00
#
_symmetry.space_group_name_H-M   'P 1'
#
loop_
_entity.id
_entity.type
_entity.pdbx_description
1 polymer ?
#
loop_
_entity_poly.entity_id
_entity_poly.type
_entity_poly.pdbx_seq_one_letter_code
_entity_poly.pdbx_strand_id
1 'polypeptide(L)'
;MSSNSIPQKPTQATSTEAGAPSEVDPREVPIGELLSKCFDRMETALNTLIESITTYNPSVQAAAELVAADEELNKGLALFAEHQANYARILQLRQTAESLDNQVKTTLSMLADTRRDLLAAPFTEPLPAARDVPYDELLEYASRISKFTVPPAWKPKEVSAVTPGAVPPASAVTSVPATNGAGVTPTVPTPMEVDGVAAQARPDEERRGVAWANLPADQKEWLEQMKRVPFVPWPSDDVIRSGGLAEIHRLVEQGHDVIGEAAPASRGDAMDEGEG
;
A
#
# COMPACT_ATOMS: atom_id res chain seq x y z
N MET A 1 -30.59 33.03 52.36
CA MET A 1 -29.66 34.15 52.13
C MET A 1 -28.50 33.98 53.11
N SER A 2 -27.50 33.21 52.73
CA SER A 2 -26.28 33.01 53.52
C SER A 2 -25.12 33.38 52.62
N SER A 3 -24.62 34.61 52.82
CA SER A 3 -23.65 35.26 51.95
C SER A 3 -22.22 34.82 52.29
N ASN A 4 -21.62 34.18 51.29
CA ASN A 4 -20.31 34.44 50.70
C ASN A 4 -19.09 34.67 51.62
N SER A 5 -18.22 33.66 51.62
CA SER A 5 -16.87 33.61 52.19
C SER A 5 -15.86 34.05 51.13
N ILE A 6 -15.13 35.14 51.38
CA ILE A 6 -13.95 35.58 50.61
C ILE A 6 -12.71 35.31 51.48
N PRO A 7 -11.68 34.60 50.99
CA PRO A 7 -10.49 34.33 51.78
C PRO A 7 -9.51 35.52 51.78
N GLN A 8 -9.10 35.93 52.98
CA GLN A 8 -8.01 36.87 53.21
C GLN A 8 -6.64 36.19 53.10
N LYS A 9 -5.76 36.90 52.41
CA LYS A 9 -4.30 36.81 52.30
C LYS A 9 -3.59 36.41 53.62
N PRO A 10 -2.66 35.44 53.60
CA PRO A 10 -1.74 35.24 54.72
C PRO A 10 -0.55 36.20 54.67
N THR A 11 -0.32 36.81 55.83
CA THR A 11 0.76 37.69 56.25
C THR A 11 2.12 37.01 56.15
N GLN A 12 3.12 37.78 55.71
CA GLN A 12 4.52 37.41 55.65
C GLN A 12 5.07 37.22 57.08
N ALA A 13 5.70 36.07 57.32
CA ALA A 13 6.60 35.85 58.44
C ALA A 13 8.03 35.87 57.92
N THR A 14 8.75 36.91 58.28
CA THR A 14 10.22 37.00 58.21
C THR A 14 10.82 36.00 59.20
N SER A 15 11.65 35.08 58.72
CA SER A 15 12.63 34.38 59.55
C SER A 15 13.96 34.38 58.83
N THR A 16 14.87 35.10 59.46
CA THR A 16 16.31 35.14 59.25
C THR A 16 16.92 33.76 59.50
N GLU A 17 17.58 33.20 58.49
CA GLU A 17 18.58 32.14 58.65
C GLU A 17 19.57 32.31 57.48
N ALA A 18 20.65 33.04 57.73
CA ALA A 18 21.99 32.50 57.98
C ALA A 18 22.58 31.84 56.72
N GLY A 19 23.63 32.49 56.20
CA GLY A 19 24.21 32.21 54.90
C GLY A 19 24.81 30.82 54.75
N ALA A 20 24.59 30.26 53.56
CA ALA A 20 25.42 29.27 52.91
C ALA A 20 25.88 29.85 51.56
N PRO A 21 27.14 29.62 51.13
CA PRO A 21 27.72 30.23 49.94
C PRO A 21 26.98 29.80 48.67
N SER A 22 26.83 30.75 47.75
CA SER A 22 26.21 30.62 46.44
C SER A 22 26.48 29.27 45.78
N GLU A 23 25.46 28.41 45.77
CA GLU A 23 25.40 27.28 44.86
C GLU A 23 25.15 27.85 43.47
N VAL A 24 26.23 28.01 42.72
CA VAL A 24 26.22 28.46 41.33
C VAL A 24 25.49 27.38 40.53
N ASP A 25 24.26 27.71 40.11
CA ASP A 25 23.44 26.85 39.28
C ASP A 25 24.24 26.49 38.00
N PRO A 26 24.58 25.21 37.76
CA PRO A 26 25.53 24.81 36.70
C PRO A 26 24.97 25.02 35.27
N ARG A 27 23.80 25.64 35.15
CA ARG A 27 23.12 25.93 33.87
C ARG A 27 23.58 27.24 33.22
N GLU A 28 24.32 28.09 33.92
CA GLU A 28 24.66 29.43 33.40
C GLU A 28 26.09 29.57 32.86
N VAL A 29 27.02 28.67 33.19
CA VAL A 29 28.39 28.74 32.65
C VAL A 29 28.53 27.77 31.48
N PRO A 30 28.83 28.25 30.26
CA PRO A 30 29.08 27.36 29.13
C PRO A 30 30.25 26.43 29.47
N ILE A 31 30.05 25.11 29.34
CA ILE A 31 31.05 24.08 29.67
C ILE A 31 32.42 24.35 29.00
N GLY A 32 32.42 24.98 27.83
CA GLY A 32 33.65 25.40 27.15
C GLY A 32 34.48 26.44 27.93
N GLU A 33 33.84 27.36 28.66
CA GLU A 33 34.51 28.36 29.49
C GLU A 33 35.05 27.76 30.80
N LEU A 34 34.36 26.75 31.36
CA LEU A 34 34.90 25.99 32.49
C LEU A 34 36.14 25.20 32.09
N LEU A 35 36.11 24.57 30.92
CA LEU A 35 37.23 23.80 30.40
C LEU A 35 38.44 24.69 30.09
N SER A 36 38.24 25.87 29.50
CA SER A 36 39.34 26.82 29.27
C SER A 36 39.99 27.27 30.58
N LYS A 37 39.20 27.56 31.61
CA LYS A 37 39.72 27.91 32.95
C LYS A 37 40.54 26.76 33.57
N CYS A 38 40.11 25.51 33.38
CA CYS A 38 40.86 24.35 33.86
C CYS A 38 42.20 24.19 33.10
N PHE A 39 42.21 24.41 31.79
CA PHE A 39 43.42 24.40 30.97
C PHE A 39 44.38 25.54 31.36
N ASP A 40 43.88 26.76 31.55
CA ASP A 40 44.68 27.90 32.01
C ASP A 40 45.30 27.63 33.39
N ARG A 41 44.56 26.95 34.29
CA ARG A 41 45.04 26.54 35.60
C ARG A 41 46.13 25.46 35.52
N MET A 42 45.98 24.48 34.62
CA MET A 42 47.01 23.47 34.38
C MET A 42 48.28 24.10 33.79
N GLU A 43 48.13 25.02 32.84
CA GLU A 43 49.25 25.72 32.21
C GLU A 43 50.02 26.57 33.24
N THR A 44 49.32 27.30 34.11
CA THR A 44 49.95 28.08 35.18
C THR A 44 50.65 27.20 36.22
N ALA A 45 50.05 26.08 36.63
CA ALA A 45 50.70 25.11 37.53
C ALA A 45 51.96 24.47 36.90
N LEU A 46 51.88 24.13 35.61
CA LEU A 46 53.00 23.54 34.88
C LEU A 46 54.15 24.55 34.71
N ASN A 47 53.84 25.80 34.34
CA ASN A 47 54.83 26.88 34.26
C ASN A 47 55.50 27.14 35.61
N THR A 48 54.73 27.07 36.71
CA THR A 48 55.25 27.23 38.07
C THR A 48 56.20 26.09 38.45
N LEU A 49 55.87 24.85 38.07
CA LEU A 49 56.75 23.69 38.29
C LEU A 49 58.04 23.82 37.48
N ILE A 50 57.94 24.20 36.20
CA ILE A 50 59.11 24.43 35.34
C ILE A 50 60.02 25.50 35.95
N GLU A 51 59.46 26.63 36.39
CA GLU A 51 60.23 27.72 37.00
C GLU A 51 60.95 27.27 38.29
N SER A 52 60.31 26.40 39.08
CA SER A 52 60.92 25.81 40.28
C SER A 52 62.11 24.90 39.95
N ILE A 53 62.05 24.17 38.83
CA ILE A 53 63.11 23.27 38.37
C ILE A 53 64.26 24.07 37.76
N THR A 54 63.96 25.08 36.93
CA THR A 54 64.98 25.93 36.29
C THR A 54 65.73 26.81 37.30
N THR A 55 65.06 27.22 38.37
CA THR A 55 65.66 27.96 39.51
C THR A 55 66.39 27.04 40.50
N TYR A 56 66.49 25.73 40.21
CA TYR A 56 67.11 24.72 41.08
C TYR A 56 66.52 24.65 42.50
N ASN A 57 65.24 24.98 42.64
CA ASN A 57 64.49 24.90 43.90
C ASN A 57 63.23 24.04 43.71
N PRO A 58 63.37 22.71 43.60
CA PRO A 58 62.23 21.84 43.31
C PRO A 58 61.21 21.91 44.45
N SER A 59 59.99 22.37 44.14
CA SER A 59 58.92 22.48 45.13
C SER A 59 57.91 21.33 44.99
N VAL A 60 57.75 20.56 46.07
CA VAL A 60 56.75 19.48 46.15
C VAL A 60 55.32 20.06 46.09
N GLN A 61 55.15 21.30 46.53
CA GLN A 61 53.89 22.02 46.49
C GLN A 61 53.42 22.31 45.06
N ALA A 62 54.29 22.77 44.16
CA ALA A 62 53.93 22.97 42.75
C ALA A 62 53.55 21.65 42.06
N ALA A 63 54.20 20.55 42.43
CA ALA A 63 53.83 19.22 41.93
C ALA A 63 52.44 18.78 42.42
N ALA A 64 52.12 19.03 43.70
CA ALA A 64 50.78 18.74 44.25
C ALA A 64 49.69 19.60 43.60
N GLU A 65 49.97 20.88 43.31
CA GLU A 65 49.05 21.78 42.61
C GLU A 65 48.80 21.36 41.16
N LEU A 66 49.82 20.84 40.47
CA LEU A 66 49.66 20.26 39.13
C LEU A 66 48.75 19.03 39.15
N VAL A 67 48.93 18.12 40.12
CA VAL A 67 48.05 16.94 40.27
C VAL A 67 46.61 17.36 40.55
N ALA A 68 46.40 18.36 41.41
CA ALA A 68 45.06 18.88 41.68
C ALA A 68 44.42 19.53 40.43
N ALA A 69 45.19 20.28 39.64
CA ALA A 69 44.71 20.87 38.38
C ALA A 69 44.39 19.80 37.31
N ASP A 70 45.15 18.72 37.26
CA ASP A 70 44.89 17.58 36.38
C ASP A 70 43.61 16.82 36.74
N GLU A 71 43.38 16.59 38.04
CA GLU A 71 42.12 16.01 38.50
C GLU A 71 40.90 16.89 38.17
N GLU A 72 41.06 18.22 38.27
CA GLU A 72 40.03 19.19 37.90
C GLU A 72 39.76 19.17 36.39
N LEU A 73 40.80 19.11 35.55
CA LEU A 73 40.67 18.96 34.10
C LEU A 73 39.97 17.64 33.73
N ASN A 74 40.34 16.53 34.36
CA ASN A 74 39.74 15.23 34.08
C ASN A 74 38.24 15.22 34.41
N LYS A 75 37.83 15.86 35.51
CA LYS A 75 36.41 16.06 35.84
C LYS A 75 35.71 16.91 34.79
N GLY A 76 36.34 18.01 34.34
CA GLY A 76 35.81 18.86 33.28
C GLY A 76 35.61 18.13 31.95
N LEU A 77 36.57 17.28 31.55
CA LEU A 77 36.49 16.45 30.35
C LEU A 77 35.39 15.39 30.46
N ALA A 78 35.22 14.76 31.63
CA ALA A 78 34.14 13.80 31.86
C ALA A 78 32.75 14.46 31.70
N LEU A 79 32.56 15.64 32.27
CA LEU A 79 31.33 16.42 32.11
C LEU A 79 31.09 16.84 30.67
N PHE A 80 32.15 17.23 29.94
CA PHE A 80 32.03 17.56 28.52
C PHE A 80 31.62 16.34 27.68
N ALA A 81 32.22 15.17 27.94
CA ALA A 81 31.86 13.94 27.25
C ALA A 81 30.39 13.56 27.51
N GLU A 82 29.92 13.71 28.74
CA GLU A 82 28.51 13.51 29.09
C GLU A 82 27.59 14.49 28.35
N HIS A 83 27.95 15.78 28.31
CA HIS A 83 27.19 16.78 27.58
C HIS A 83 27.13 16.48 26.07
N GLN A 84 28.24 16.04 25.46
CA GLN A 84 28.26 15.62 24.06
C GLN A 84 27.36 14.41 23.81
N ALA A 85 27.39 13.41 24.70
CA ALA A 85 26.50 12.24 24.62
C ALA A 85 25.02 12.64 24.75
N ASN A 86 24.71 13.54 25.69
CA ASN A 86 23.36 14.08 25.88
C ASN A 86 22.91 14.90 24.67
N TYR A 87 23.77 15.72 24.10
CA TYR A 87 23.47 16.49 22.90
C TYR A 87 23.19 15.59 21.69
N ALA A 88 24.02 14.57 21.46
CA ALA A 88 23.78 13.57 20.41
C ALA A 88 22.42 12.87 20.60
N ARG A 89 22.07 12.52 21.85
CA ARG A 89 20.77 11.94 22.18
C ARG A 89 19.62 12.91 21.91
N ILE A 90 19.75 14.19 22.23
CA ILE A 90 18.73 15.21 21.93
C ILE A 90 18.52 15.33 20.42
N LEU A 91 19.59 15.33 19.63
CA LEU A 91 19.48 15.35 18.17
C LEU A 91 18.76 14.12 17.62
N GLN A 92 19.09 12.93 18.14
CA GLN A 92 18.38 11.70 17.78
C GLN A 92 16.90 11.78 18.15
N LEU A 93 16.56 12.25 19.36
CA LEU A 93 15.18 12.41 19.79
C LEU A 93 14.40 13.39 18.89
N ARG A 94 15.03 14.49 18.48
CA ARG A 94 14.42 15.44 17.52
C ARG A 94 14.15 14.79 16.17
N GLN A 95 15.12 14.04 15.64
CA GLN A 95 14.94 13.31 14.38
C GLN A 95 13.81 12.28 14.48
N THR A 96 13.71 11.56 15.61
CA THR A 96 12.62 10.60 15.83
C THR A 96 11.25 11.27 15.95
N ALA A 97 11.17 12.43 16.62
CA ALA A 97 9.93 13.19 16.72
C ALA A 97 9.48 13.71 15.35
N GLU A 98 10.40 14.24 14.55
CA GLU A 98 10.10 14.68 13.18
C GLU A 98 9.64 13.52 12.28
N SER A 99 10.25 12.34 12.43
CA SER A 99 9.80 11.13 11.72
C SER A 99 8.38 10.72 12.11
N LEU A 100 8.07 10.71 13.41
CA LEU A 100 6.74 10.38 13.91
C LEU A 100 5.69 11.39 13.45
N ASP A 101 6.00 12.68 13.48
CA ASP A 101 5.11 13.73 12.98
C ASP A 101 4.82 13.57 11.48
N ASN A 102 5.83 13.19 10.69
CA ASN A 102 5.64 12.91 9.28
C ASN A 102 4.75 11.68 9.06
N GLN A 103 4.90 10.63 9.86
CA GLN A 103 4.01 9.46 9.81
C GLN A 103 2.56 9.82 10.17
N VAL A 104 2.34 10.64 11.20
CA VAL A 104 1.00 11.14 11.56
C VAL A 104 0.40 11.95 10.42
N LYS A 105 1.17 12.85 9.78
CA LYS A 105 0.69 13.61 8.62
C LYS A 105 0.32 12.71 7.45
N THR A 106 1.16 11.72 7.10
CA THR A 106 0.89 10.78 6.02
C THR A 106 -0.37 9.95 6.30
N THR A 107 -0.51 9.43 7.52
CA THR A 107 -1.69 8.63 7.89
C THR A 107 -2.98 9.46 7.89
N LEU A 108 -2.93 10.71 8.36
CA LEU A 108 -4.07 11.62 8.28
C LEU A 108 -4.40 12.01 6.83
N SER A 109 -3.40 12.22 5.97
CA SER A 109 -3.62 12.43 4.53
C SER A 109 -4.29 11.21 3.90
N MET A 110 -3.76 10.01 4.14
CA MET A 110 -4.34 8.77 3.63
C MET A 110 -5.78 8.57 4.11
N LEU A 111 -6.08 8.89 5.37
CA LEU A 111 -7.45 8.83 5.89
C LEU A 111 -8.36 9.86 5.21
N ALA A 112 -7.86 11.07 4.97
CA ALA A 112 -8.61 12.11 4.27
C ALA A 112 -8.85 11.75 2.80
N ASP A 113 -7.87 11.14 2.14
CA ASP A 113 -7.94 10.71 0.74
C ASP A 113 -8.90 9.52 0.61
N THR A 114 -8.78 8.50 1.45
CA THR A 114 -9.74 7.39 1.49
C THR A 114 -11.15 7.85 1.82
N ARG A 115 -11.31 8.85 2.71
CA ARG A 115 -12.61 9.47 2.95
C ARG A 115 -13.14 10.18 1.70
N ARG A 116 -12.29 10.92 0.97
CA ARG A 116 -12.68 11.54 -0.31
C ARG A 116 -13.08 10.49 -1.33
N ASP A 117 -12.32 9.40 -1.44
CA ASP A 117 -12.59 8.31 -2.38
C ASP A 117 -13.91 7.61 -2.06
N LEU A 118 -14.20 7.36 -0.78
CA LEU A 118 -15.48 6.78 -0.36
C LEU A 118 -16.68 7.71 -0.62
N LEU A 119 -16.48 9.02 -0.50
CA LEU A 119 -17.52 10.00 -0.82
C LEU A 119 -17.68 10.21 -2.34
N ALA A 120 -16.60 10.07 -3.11
CA ALA A 120 -16.61 10.16 -4.56
C ALA A 120 -17.13 8.88 -5.22
N ALA A 121 -16.94 7.72 -4.57
CA ALA A 121 -17.55 6.47 -4.98
C ALA A 121 -19.07 6.65 -4.99
N PRO A 122 -19.75 6.51 -6.15
CA PRO A 122 -21.19 6.57 -6.19
C PRO A 122 -21.72 5.43 -5.32
N PHE A 123 -22.35 5.78 -4.20
CA PHE A 123 -23.06 4.84 -3.36
C PHE A 123 -24.08 4.13 -4.28
N THR A 124 -23.98 2.81 -4.35
CA THR A 124 -24.97 1.98 -5.04
C THR A 124 -26.24 1.96 -4.21
N GLU A 125 -26.88 3.12 -4.08
CA GLU A 125 -28.29 3.14 -3.72
C GLU A 125 -29.03 2.43 -4.85
N PRO A 126 -29.83 1.40 -4.56
CA PRO A 126 -30.66 0.78 -5.58
C PRO A 126 -31.50 1.91 -6.17
N LEU A 127 -31.33 2.14 -7.48
CA LEU A 127 -32.10 3.14 -8.20
C LEU A 127 -33.58 2.97 -7.82
N PRO A 128 -34.37 4.04 -7.63
CA PRO A 128 -35.79 3.92 -7.30
C PRO A 128 -36.61 3.20 -8.39
N ALA A 129 -36.00 2.95 -9.56
CA ALA A 129 -36.54 2.15 -10.67
C ALA A 129 -35.64 0.93 -11.00
N ALA A 130 -34.79 0.47 -10.07
CA ALA A 130 -34.07 -0.78 -10.21
C ALA A 130 -35.11 -1.90 -10.24
N ARG A 131 -35.19 -2.61 -11.37
CA ARG A 131 -36.02 -3.78 -11.50
C ARG A 131 -35.40 -4.89 -10.67
N ASP A 132 -36.10 -5.35 -9.64
CA ASP A 132 -35.69 -6.53 -8.90
C ASP A 132 -35.64 -7.72 -9.86
N VAL A 133 -34.44 -8.20 -10.16
CA VAL A 133 -34.24 -9.38 -11.01
C VAL A 133 -34.29 -10.62 -10.10
N PRO A 134 -35.28 -11.51 -10.26
CA PRO A 134 -35.36 -12.70 -9.44
C PRO A 134 -34.18 -13.62 -9.72
N TYR A 135 -33.71 -14.32 -8.67
CA TYR A 135 -32.56 -15.20 -8.75
C TYR A 135 -32.71 -16.30 -9.81
N ASP A 136 -33.93 -16.83 -9.97
CA ASP A 136 -34.22 -17.92 -10.90
C ASP A 136 -34.03 -17.47 -12.37
N GLU A 137 -34.49 -16.28 -12.73
CA GLU A 137 -34.28 -15.71 -14.08
C GLU A 137 -32.80 -15.43 -14.33
N LEU A 138 -32.08 -14.95 -13.32
CA LEU A 138 -30.64 -14.71 -13.42
C LEU A 138 -29.87 -16.02 -13.62
N LEU A 139 -30.24 -17.07 -12.91
CA LEU A 139 -29.62 -18.39 -13.02
C LEU A 139 -29.95 -19.05 -14.36
N GLU A 140 -31.21 -18.97 -14.82
CA GLU A 140 -31.60 -19.47 -16.14
C GLU A 140 -30.83 -18.72 -17.24
N TYR A 141 -30.82 -17.39 -17.19
CA TYR A 141 -30.09 -16.56 -18.15
C TYR A 141 -28.58 -16.88 -18.13
N ALA A 142 -27.97 -16.96 -16.94
CA ALA A 142 -26.58 -17.34 -16.77
C ALA A 142 -26.29 -18.74 -17.35
N SER A 143 -27.17 -19.71 -17.12
CA SER A 143 -27.03 -21.08 -17.67
C SER A 143 -27.11 -21.11 -19.20
N ARG A 144 -27.94 -20.24 -19.81
CA ARG A 144 -28.12 -20.13 -21.26
C ARG A 144 -26.91 -19.47 -21.91
N ILE A 145 -26.41 -18.36 -21.36
CA ILE A 145 -25.24 -17.67 -21.90
C ILE A 145 -23.93 -18.41 -21.64
N SER A 146 -23.81 -19.20 -20.57
CA SER A 146 -22.57 -19.94 -20.23
C SER A 146 -22.08 -20.85 -21.35
N LYS A 147 -22.96 -21.34 -22.22
CA LYS A 147 -22.59 -22.19 -23.37
C LYS A 147 -21.93 -21.39 -24.50
N PHE A 148 -22.21 -20.09 -24.57
CA PHE A 148 -21.80 -19.20 -25.66
C PHE A 148 -20.73 -18.20 -25.22
N THR A 149 -20.56 -17.97 -23.92
CA THR A 149 -19.54 -17.06 -23.37
C THR A 149 -18.22 -17.77 -23.07
N VAL A 150 -18.18 -19.09 -23.22
CA VAL A 150 -17.01 -19.90 -22.89
C VAL A 150 -16.47 -20.58 -24.16
N PRO A 151 -15.15 -20.49 -24.43
CA PRO A 151 -14.55 -21.21 -25.55
C PRO A 151 -14.83 -22.72 -25.47
N PRO A 152 -15.08 -23.42 -26.59
CA PRO A 152 -15.48 -24.84 -26.64
C PRO A 152 -14.54 -25.85 -25.95
N ALA A 153 -13.35 -25.41 -25.51
CA ALA A 153 -12.35 -26.24 -24.85
C ALA A 153 -12.27 -26.05 -23.32
N TRP A 154 -13.11 -25.21 -22.72
CA TRP A 154 -13.13 -25.05 -21.27
C TRP A 154 -13.77 -26.27 -20.61
N LYS A 155 -12.94 -27.12 -20.01
CA LYS A 155 -13.39 -28.13 -19.05
C LYS A 155 -13.13 -27.58 -17.65
N PRO A 156 -14.14 -27.43 -16.79
CA PRO A 156 -13.90 -27.21 -15.37
C PRO A 156 -13.00 -28.33 -14.86
N LYS A 157 -11.92 -27.97 -14.16
CA LYS A 157 -11.07 -28.94 -13.45
C LYS A 157 -11.96 -29.70 -12.47
N GLU A 158 -12.22 -30.98 -12.73
CA GLU A 158 -12.86 -31.85 -11.75
C GLU A 158 -11.99 -31.85 -10.49
N VAL A 159 -12.50 -31.27 -9.41
CA VAL A 159 -11.94 -31.47 -8.09
C VAL A 159 -12.16 -32.93 -7.76
N SER A 160 -11.09 -33.74 -7.85
CA SER A 160 -11.10 -35.10 -7.37
C SER A 160 -11.70 -35.12 -5.96
N ALA A 161 -12.79 -35.87 -5.81
CA ALA A 161 -13.43 -36.09 -4.53
C ALA A 161 -12.37 -36.48 -3.50
N VAL A 162 -12.25 -35.68 -2.45
CA VAL A 162 -11.39 -35.93 -1.30
C VAL A 162 -11.83 -37.24 -0.66
N THR A 163 -11.01 -38.27 -0.80
CA THR A 163 -11.04 -39.44 0.09
C THR A 163 -10.61 -38.96 1.49
N PRO A 164 -11.42 -39.15 2.55
CA PRO A 164 -11.05 -38.69 3.88
C PRO A 164 -9.97 -39.62 4.45
N GLY A 165 -8.74 -39.12 4.53
CA GLY A 165 -7.67 -39.75 5.32
C GLY A 165 -6.35 -39.96 4.59
N ALA A 166 -5.66 -38.88 4.24
CA ALA A 166 -4.20 -38.88 4.08
C ALA A 166 -3.65 -37.45 4.17
N VAL A 167 -2.84 -37.18 5.20
CA VAL A 167 -2.03 -35.97 5.36
C VAL A 167 -0.70 -36.22 4.63
N PRO A 168 -0.19 -35.37 3.72
CA PRO A 168 0.74 -34.26 4.07
C PRO A 168 0.81 -33.11 2.99
N PRO A 169 1.86 -32.26 2.94
CA PRO A 169 2.21 -31.15 3.82
C PRO A 169 1.93 -29.76 3.19
N ALA A 170 2.01 -28.72 4.02
CA ALA A 170 1.79 -27.33 3.68
C ALA A 170 2.64 -26.80 2.50
N SER A 171 1.98 -26.22 1.50
CA SER A 171 2.46 -25.07 0.74
C SER A 171 1.29 -24.35 0.08
N ALA A 172 1.34 -23.03 0.16
CA ALA A 172 0.31 -22.05 -0.15
C ALA A 172 -0.52 -22.31 -1.41
N VAL A 173 -1.85 -22.26 -1.25
CA VAL A 173 -2.78 -22.08 -2.38
C VAL A 173 -3.49 -20.75 -2.17
N THR A 174 -2.89 -19.68 -2.69
CA THR A 174 -3.60 -18.42 -2.91
C THR A 174 -4.57 -18.66 -4.07
N SER A 175 -5.81 -19.03 -3.75
CA SER A 175 -6.90 -19.03 -4.72
C SER A 175 -7.34 -17.58 -4.93
N VAL A 176 -6.86 -16.94 -6.00
CA VAL A 176 -7.47 -15.71 -6.49
C VAL A 176 -8.66 -16.13 -7.37
N PRO A 177 -9.92 -15.81 -7.02
CA PRO A 177 -11.02 -15.99 -7.96
C PRO A 177 -10.81 -15.03 -9.14
N ALA A 178 -10.78 -15.58 -10.36
CA ALA A 178 -10.69 -14.80 -11.58
C ALA A 178 -11.95 -13.93 -11.72
N THR A 179 -11.79 -12.63 -11.46
CA THR A 179 -12.79 -11.61 -11.72
C THR A 179 -12.87 -11.34 -13.22
N ASN A 180 -14.09 -11.33 -13.75
CA ASN A 180 -14.37 -11.03 -15.16
C ASN A 180 -13.95 -9.59 -15.49
N GLY A 181 -13.08 -9.43 -16.50
CA GLY A 181 -13.10 -8.27 -17.39
C GLY A 181 -12.72 -6.89 -16.83
N ALA A 182 -11.74 -6.77 -15.92
CA ALA A 182 -11.13 -5.49 -15.59
C ALA A 182 -9.70 -5.41 -16.19
N GLY A 183 -9.46 -4.41 -17.03
CA GLY A 183 -8.23 -4.21 -17.78
C GLY A 183 -6.99 -4.20 -16.89
N VAL A 184 -6.10 -5.17 -17.12
CA VAL A 184 -4.71 -5.10 -16.67
C VAL A 184 -3.93 -4.45 -17.82
N THR A 185 -3.59 -3.18 -17.65
CA THR A 185 -2.58 -2.50 -18.46
C THR A 185 -1.27 -3.28 -18.33
N PRO A 186 -0.62 -3.72 -19.42
CA PRO A 186 0.68 -4.34 -19.30
C PRO A 186 1.70 -3.26 -18.93
N THR A 187 2.22 -3.33 -17.71
CA THR A 187 3.44 -2.65 -17.30
C THR A 187 4.55 -3.05 -18.27
N VAL A 188 4.98 -2.09 -19.09
CA VAL A 188 6.14 -2.21 -19.99
C VAL A 188 7.40 -2.38 -19.12
N PRO A 189 8.15 -3.50 -19.19
CA PRO A 189 9.52 -3.49 -18.72
C PRO A 189 10.37 -2.70 -19.72
N THR A 190 11.02 -1.65 -19.23
CA THR A 190 12.04 -0.85 -19.91
C THR A 190 13.12 -1.76 -20.54
N PRO A 191 13.39 -1.66 -21.85
CA PRO A 191 14.54 -2.33 -22.45
C PRO A 191 15.81 -1.54 -22.10
N MET A 192 16.78 -2.19 -21.43
CA MET A 192 18.15 -1.72 -21.48
C MET A 192 18.66 -1.83 -22.91
N GLU A 193 19.19 -0.71 -23.37
CA GLU A 193 19.84 -0.48 -24.65
C GLU A 193 21.08 -1.38 -24.79
N VAL A 194 21.06 -2.28 -25.78
CA VAL A 194 22.28 -2.86 -26.37
C VAL A 194 22.12 -2.84 -27.89
N ASP A 195 23.14 -2.26 -28.49
CA ASP A 195 23.29 -1.78 -29.86
C ASP A 195 23.19 -2.88 -30.94
N GLY A 196 22.61 -2.51 -32.09
CA GLY A 196 22.97 -3.00 -33.43
C GLY A 196 22.55 -4.39 -33.94
N VAL A 197 21.75 -4.37 -35.02
CA VAL A 197 21.86 -5.16 -36.28
C VAL A 197 20.65 -6.05 -36.66
N ALA A 198 20.00 -5.60 -37.74
CA ALA A 198 19.26 -6.29 -38.82
C ALA A 198 18.15 -7.31 -38.50
N ALA A 199 16.92 -6.90 -38.86
CA ALA A 199 15.75 -7.75 -39.02
C ALA A 199 15.90 -8.67 -40.26
N GLN A 200 15.88 -9.98 -40.02
CA GLN A 200 15.64 -11.00 -41.05
C GLN A 200 14.50 -11.90 -40.58
N ALA A 201 13.52 -12.15 -41.47
CA ALA A 201 12.33 -12.95 -41.23
C ALA A 201 12.68 -14.37 -40.74
N ARG A 202 12.14 -14.75 -39.58
CA ARG A 202 12.23 -16.09 -38.96
C ARG A 202 10.85 -16.78 -39.03
N PRO A 203 10.82 -18.11 -39.28
CA PRO A 203 9.58 -18.87 -39.39
C PRO A 203 8.83 -18.90 -38.04
N ASP A 204 7.51 -19.05 -38.08
CA ASP A 204 6.56 -18.90 -36.97
C ASP A 204 6.79 -19.77 -35.71
N GLU A 205 7.80 -20.65 -35.71
CA GLU A 205 8.14 -21.52 -34.58
C GLU A 205 8.81 -20.79 -33.41
N GLU A 206 9.51 -19.67 -33.65
CA GLU A 206 10.24 -18.95 -32.60
C GLU A 206 9.40 -17.92 -31.82
N ARG A 207 8.12 -17.72 -32.18
CA ARG A 207 7.20 -16.88 -31.39
C ARG A 207 6.53 -17.62 -30.23
N ARG A 208 6.79 -18.92 -30.07
CA ARG A 208 6.28 -19.69 -28.93
C ARG A 208 7.25 -19.54 -27.76
N GLY A 209 6.92 -18.61 -26.85
CA GLY A 209 7.73 -18.30 -25.67
C GLY A 209 8.02 -19.53 -24.79
N VAL A 210 8.96 -19.37 -23.86
CA VAL A 210 9.52 -20.41 -22.95
C VAL A 210 8.46 -21.27 -22.25
N ALA A 211 7.25 -20.74 -22.05
CA ALA A 211 6.11 -21.47 -21.49
C ALA A 211 5.61 -22.62 -22.40
N TRP A 212 5.66 -22.49 -23.73
CA TRP A 212 5.20 -23.55 -24.65
C TRP A 212 6.13 -24.76 -24.66
N ALA A 213 7.44 -24.54 -24.51
CA ALA A 213 8.43 -25.62 -24.53
C ALA A 213 8.26 -26.59 -23.34
N ASN A 214 7.92 -26.05 -22.16
CA ASN A 214 7.79 -26.79 -20.90
C ASN A 214 6.44 -27.51 -20.69
N LEU A 215 5.53 -27.43 -21.66
CA LEU A 215 4.23 -28.12 -21.57
C LEU A 215 4.34 -29.62 -21.92
N PRO A 216 3.72 -30.52 -21.13
CA PRO A 216 3.42 -31.91 -21.51
C PRO A 216 2.85 -32.04 -22.93
N ALA A 217 3.18 -33.13 -23.61
CA ALA A 217 2.74 -33.40 -24.99
C ALA A 217 1.21 -33.34 -25.13
N ASP A 218 0.48 -33.91 -24.18
CA ASP A 218 -0.99 -33.91 -24.14
C ASP A 218 -1.58 -32.49 -24.04
N GLN A 219 -0.88 -31.58 -23.35
CA GLN A 219 -1.31 -30.17 -23.25
C GLN A 219 -1.00 -29.38 -24.51
N LYS A 220 0.08 -29.71 -25.23
CA LYS A 220 0.40 -29.13 -26.53
C LYS A 220 -0.64 -29.54 -27.57
N GLU A 221 -1.02 -30.82 -27.60
CA GLU A 221 -2.06 -31.33 -28.49
C GLU A 221 -3.43 -30.72 -28.18
N TRP A 222 -3.77 -30.56 -26.89
CA TRP A 222 -4.97 -29.84 -26.45
C TRP A 222 -4.98 -28.35 -26.88
N LEU A 223 -3.85 -27.66 -26.79
CA LEU A 223 -3.71 -26.26 -27.25
C LEU A 223 -3.79 -26.12 -28.78
N GLU A 224 -3.21 -27.05 -29.52
CA GLU A 224 -3.34 -27.07 -30.99
C GLU A 224 -4.77 -27.43 -31.43
N GLN A 225 -5.43 -28.35 -30.71
CA GLN A 225 -6.86 -28.64 -30.91
C GLN A 225 -7.75 -27.42 -30.58
N MET A 226 -7.34 -26.58 -29.63
CA MET A 226 -8.03 -25.33 -29.31
C MET A 226 -7.93 -24.27 -30.39
N LYS A 227 -6.74 -24.10 -30.97
CA LYS A 227 -6.52 -23.17 -32.07
C LYS A 227 -7.33 -23.54 -33.32
N ARG A 228 -7.71 -24.82 -33.47
CA ARG A 228 -8.54 -25.30 -34.58
C ARG A 228 -10.00 -24.88 -34.50
N VAL A 229 -10.53 -24.48 -33.35
CA VAL A 229 -11.93 -24.05 -33.22
C VAL A 229 -11.97 -22.53 -33.02
N PRO A 230 -12.27 -21.73 -34.06
CA PRO A 230 -12.40 -20.28 -33.88
C PRO A 230 -13.60 -20.00 -32.98
N PHE A 231 -13.34 -19.49 -31.77
CA PHE A 231 -14.38 -18.95 -30.91
C PHE A 231 -14.72 -17.55 -31.39
N VAL A 232 -15.93 -17.40 -31.94
CA VAL A 232 -16.47 -16.12 -32.36
C VAL A 232 -17.62 -15.79 -31.41
N PRO A 233 -17.48 -14.80 -30.51
CA PRO A 233 -18.48 -14.51 -29.47
C PRO A 233 -19.74 -13.82 -30.00
N TRP A 234 -19.81 -13.57 -31.30
CA TRP A 234 -21.00 -13.05 -31.99
C TRP A 234 -21.54 -14.11 -32.97
N PRO A 235 -22.81 -14.01 -33.38
CA PRO A 235 -23.40 -14.94 -34.33
C PRO A 235 -22.57 -15.08 -35.63
N SER A 236 -22.46 -16.31 -36.16
CA SER A 236 -21.77 -16.54 -37.44
C SER A 236 -22.58 -16.00 -38.62
N ASP A 237 -21.89 -15.74 -39.74
CA ASP A 237 -22.53 -15.23 -40.98
C ASP A 237 -23.66 -16.15 -41.46
N ASP A 238 -23.48 -17.48 -41.36
CA ASP A 238 -24.52 -18.45 -41.72
C ASP A 238 -25.77 -18.31 -40.84
N VAL A 239 -25.60 -18.11 -39.52
CA VAL A 239 -26.72 -17.89 -38.59
C VAL A 239 -27.44 -16.58 -38.92
N ILE A 240 -26.68 -15.52 -39.25
CA ILE A 240 -27.24 -14.22 -39.65
C ILE A 240 -28.04 -14.34 -40.95
N ARG A 241 -27.51 -15.06 -41.96
CA ARG A 241 -28.18 -15.29 -43.25
C ARG A 241 -29.41 -16.18 -43.15
N SER A 242 -29.42 -17.10 -42.19
CA SER A 242 -30.58 -17.96 -41.91
C SER A 242 -31.61 -17.31 -40.98
N GLY A 243 -31.31 -16.12 -40.44
CA GLY A 243 -32.19 -15.44 -39.50
C GLY A 243 -33.48 -14.96 -40.17
N GLY A 244 -34.57 -14.88 -39.41
CA GLY A 244 -35.88 -14.47 -39.94
C GLY A 244 -35.88 -13.09 -40.63
N LEU A 245 -34.98 -12.18 -40.22
CA LEU A 245 -34.81 -10.89 -40.90
C LEU A 245 -34.21 -11.04 -42.31
N ALA A 246 -33.25 -11.95 -42.50
CA ALA A 246 -32.67 -12.23 -43.81
C ALA A 246 -33.67 -12.93 -44.74
N GLU A 247 -34.54 -13.79 -44.18
CA GLU A 247 -35.64 -14.42 -44.93
C GLU A 247 -36.69 -13.39 -45.37
N ILE A 248 -37.08 -12.46 -44.49
CA ILE A 248 -37.96 -11.34 -44.83
C ILE A 248 -37.32 -10.48 -45.94
N HIS A 249 -36.03 -10.16 -45.83
CA HIS A 249 -35.31 -9.42 -46.85
C HIS A 249 -35.38 -10.12 -48.22
N ARG A 250 -35.18 -11.44 -48.23
CA ARG A 250 -35.27 -12.26 -49.44
C ARG A 250 -36.69 -12.29 -50.05
N LEU A 251 -37.73 -12.30 -49.21
CA LEU A 251 -39.13 -12.25 -49.66
C LEU A 251 -39.50 -10.87 -50.24
N VAL A 252 -38.99 -9.80 -49.64
CA VAL A 252 -39.11 -8.43 -50.17
C VAL A 252 -38.40 -8.30 -51.51
N GLU A 253 -37.18 -8.84 -51.65
CA GLU A 253 -36.44 -8.88 -52.93
C GLU A 253 -37.18 -9.67 -54.01
N GLN A 254 -37.96 -10.68 -53.63
CA GLN A 254 -38.81 -11.48 -54.53
C GLN A 254 -40.14 -10.78 -54.87
N GLY A 255 -40.40 -9.59 -54.33
CA GLY A 255 -41.60 -8.81 -54.60
C GLY A 255 -42.86 -9.32 -53.91
N HIS A 256 -42.73 -10.18 -52.89
CA HIS A 256 -43.83 -10.62 -52.06
C HIS A 256 -44.08 -9.60 -50.92
N ASP A 257 -45.32 -9.13 -50.80
CA ASP A 257 -45.73 -8.22 -49.73
C ASP A 257 -45.83 -8.97 -48.40
N VAL A 258 -44.83 -8.78 -47.53
CA VAL A 258 -44.67 -9.53 -46.28
C VAL A 258 -45.65 -9.08 -45.18
N ILE A 259 -46.35 -7.96 -45.39
CA ILE A 259 -47.28 -7.38 -44.41
C ILE A 259 -48.72 -7.93 -44.60
N GLY A 260 -49.04 -8.48 -45.77
CA GLY A 260 -50.39 -8.92 -46.13
C GLY A 260 -50.73 -10.39 -45.86
N GLU A 261 -49.76 -11.31 -45.93
CA GLU A 261 -50.04 -12.76 -46.00
C GLU A 261 -49.97 -13.50 -44.63
N ALA A 262 -49.70 -12.80 -43.53
CA ALA A 262 -49.62 -13.40 -42.19
C ALA A 262 -50.97 -13.43 -41.43
N ALA A 263 -52.08 -13.70 -42.12
CA ALA A 263 -53.39 -13.89 -41.49
C ALA A 263 -54.18 -15.08 -42.07
N PRO A 264 -53.84 -16.34 -41.71
CA PRO A 264 -54.78 -17.44 -41.85
C PRO A 264 -55.64 -17.56 -40.60
N ALA A 265 -56.93 -17.34 -40.83
CA ALA A 265 -58.07 -17.70 -40.02
C ALA A 265 -57.91 -18.99 -39.20
N SER A 266 -57.80 -18.85 -37.88
CA SER A 266 -58.29 -19.83 -36.91
C SER A 266 -58.61 -19.13 -35.59
N ARG A 267 -59.68 -18.33 -35.57
CA ARG A 267 -60.39 -18.03 -34.33
C ARG A 267 -61.80 -18.56 -34.50
N GLY A 268 -62.02 -19.71 -33.87
CA GLY A 268 -63.27 -20.44 -33.90
C GLY A 268 -64.45 -19.55 -33.51
N ASP A 269 -65.41 -19.52 -34.42
CA ASP A 269 -66.76 -20.02 -34.17
C ASP A 269 -66.94 -20.59 -32.74
N ALA A 270 -67.52 -19.77 -31.86
CA ALA A 270 -68.05 -20.19 -30.56
C ALA A 270 -69.24 -19.28 -30.21
N MET A 271 -70.39 -19.71 -30.72
CA MET A 271 -71.70 -19.69 -30.07
C MET A 271 -72.21 -18.35 -29.55
N ASP A 272 -73.06 -17.78 -30.39
CA ASP A 272 -74.32 -17.14 -30.05
C ASP A 272 -75.18 -17.96 -29.06
N GLU A 273 -76.14 -17.25 -28.45
CA GLU A 273 -77.34 -17.67 -27.69
C GLU A 273 -77.32 -17.66 -26.14
N GLY A 274 -78.18 -16.78 -25.59
CA GLY A 274 -78.93 -17.07 -24.36
C GLY A 274 -79.17 -15.91 -23.38
N GLU A 275 -80.03 -14.95 -23.73
CA GLU A 275 -80.80 -14.15 -22.76
C GLU A 275 -81.78 -15.06 -21.97
N GLY A 276 -82.04 -14.75 -20.69
CA GLY A 276 -83.17 -15.28 -19.92
C GLY A 276 -82.85 -15.75 -18.51
#